data_AF-A0A2J8AH52-F1
#
_entry.id   AF-A0A2J8AH52-F1
#
_cell.length_a   1.000
_cell.length_b   1.000
_cell.length_c   1.000
_cell.angle_alpha   90.00
_cell.angle_beta   90.00
_cell.angle_gamma   90.00
#
_symmetry.space_group_name_H-M   'P 1'
#
loop_
_entity.id
_entity.type
_entity.pdbx_description
1 polymer ?
#
loop_
_entity_poly.entity_id
_entity_poly.type
_entity_poly.pdbx_seq_one_letter_code
_entity_poly.pdbx_strand_id
1 'polypeptide(L)'
;MFFSSSLSPRAPPAPGFRYLLRRLLPEPLNSLVALPVALAAQVPLAWATGDSWLLDPRLLVRVRNAHRVVHGSNSKAWDRSGHFTAARFEALLSKYDRGGKGGLTLGEVLQMLRGQANLGDVVGIVASSAEWLLTWALLRDATGVLRREDIRGMYDGTAFYRLAERNGYKHYGMRSARAAAVQKGYA
;
A
#
# COMPACT_ATOMS: atom_id res chain seq x y z
N MET A 1 30.03 -5.78 21.31
CA MET A 1 30.04 -4.62 20.39
C MET A 1 28.59 -4.24 20.10
N PHE A 2 28.10 -3.18 20.74
CA PHE A 2 26.76 -2.65 20.52
C PHE A 2 26.83 -1.62 19.39
N PHE A 3 26.17 -1.88 18.26
CA PHE A 3 25.94 -0.85 17.24
C PHE A 3 24.87 0.11 17.75
N SER A 4 25.31 1.26 18.27
CA SER A 4 24.44 2.41 18.52
C SER A 4 24.06 3.01 17.17
N SER A 5 22.85 2.71 16.68
CA SER A 5 22.26 3.42 15.56
C SER A 5 21.59 4.67 16.13
N SER A 6 22.27 5.81 16.07
CA SER A 6 21.68 7.10 16.41
C SER A 6 20.63 7.46 15.34
N LEU A 7 19.40 6.97 15.54
CA LEU A 7 18.25 7.51 14.83
C LEU A 7 18.08 8.95 15.29
N SER A 8 18.37 9.89 14.39
CA SER A 8 18.05 11.31 14.58
C SER A 8 16.61 11.44 15.11
N PRO A 9 16.35 12.26 16.14
CA PRO A 9 15.01 12.44 16.66
C PRO A 9 14.11 12.91 15.51
N ARG A 10 13.17 12.04 15.09
CA ARG A 10 12.19 12.36 14.05
C ARG A 10 11.52 13.66 14.45
N ALA A 11 11.52 14.63 13.54
CA ALA A 11 10.69 15.82 13.68
C ALA A 11 9.25 15.38 14.04
N PRO A 12 8.56 16.13 14.92
CA PRO A 12 7.16 15.83 15.22
C PRO A 12 6.41 15.75 13.88
N PRO A 13 5.48 14.78 13.73
CA PRO A 13 4.75 14.65 12.49
C PRO A 13 4.07 16.00 12.20
N ALA A 14 4.39 16.60 11.05
CA ALA A 14 3.54 17.63 10.47
C ALA A 14 2.09 17.12 10.52
N PRO A 15 1.06 17.99 10.65
CA PRO A 15 -0.33 17.57 10.70
C PRO A 15 -0.58 16.49 9.64
N GLY A 16 -0.66 15.24 10.09
CA GLY A 16 -0.53 14.09 9.22
C GLY A 16 -1.73 13.98 8.29
N PHE A 17 -1.74 13.00 7.40
CA PHE A 17 -2.89 12.67 6.56
C PHE A 17 -4.22 12.55 7.32
N ARG A 18 -4.18 12.27 8.63
CA ARG A 18 -5.31 12.40 9.57
C ARG A 18 -6.07 13.71 9.47
N TYR A 19 -5.38 14.82 9.23
CA TYR A 19 -5.99 16.14 9.03
C TYR A 19 -6.54 16.27 7.61
N LEU A 20 -5.90 15.64 6.62
CA LEU A 20 -6.33 15.72 5.21
C LEU A 20 -7.64 14.98 4.95
N LEU A 21 -7.79 13.73 5.40
CA LEU A 21 -9.04 12.98 5.18
C LEU A 21 -10.22 13.49 6.01
N ARG A 22 -10.02 13.82 7.30
CA ARG A 22 -11.10 14.43 8.11
C ARG A 22 -11.53 15.79 7.57
N ARG A 23 -10.63 16.54 6.92
CA ARG A 23 -10.94 17.83 6.30
C ARG A 23 -11.58 17.69 4.93
N LEU A 24 -11.26 16.64 4.17
CA LEU A 24 -11.77 16.46 2.80
C LEU A 24 -13.07 15.65 2.75
N LEU A 25 -13.27 14.68 3.65
CA LEU A 25 -14.43 13.79 3.68
C LEU A 25 -14.87 13.54 5.13
N PRO A 26 -15.60 14.45 5.77
CA PRO A 26 -16.29 14.16 7.03
C PRO A 26 -17.39 13.10 6.82
N GLU A 27 -17.82 12.43 7.89
CA GLU A 27 -19.01 11.57 7.79
C GLU A 27 -20.26 12.43 7.51
N PRO A 28 -21.21 11.95 6.67
CA PRO A 28 -21.26 10.63 6.03
C PRO A 28 -20.55 10.54 4.66
N LEU A 29 -19.92 11.61 4.17
CA LEU A 29 -19.30 11.63 2.83
C LEU A 29 -18.19 10.58 2.69
N ASN A 30 -17.41 10.35 3.75
CA ASN A 30 -16.41 9.28 3.76
C ASN A 30 -17.05 7.90 3.53
N SER A 31 -18.12 7.57 4.26
CA SER A 31 -18.87 6.32 4.04
C SER A 31 -19.46 6.23 2.63
N LEU A 32 -20.01 7.34 2.11
CA LEU A 32 -20.58 7.40 0.77
C LEU A 32 -19.54 7.20 -0.35
N VAL A 33 -18.29 7.61 -0.14
CA VAL A 33 -17.19 7.39 -1.09
C VAL A 33 -16.56 6.01 -0.91
N ALA A 34 -16.40 5.54 0.32
CA ALA A 34 -15.74 4.28 0.63
C ALA A 34 -16.52 3.06 0.11
N LEU A 35 -17.86 3.07 0.21
CA LEU A 35 -18.70 1.96 -0.24
C LEU A 35 -18.56 1.67 -1.75
N PRO A 36 -18.71 2.66 -2.66
CA PRO A 36 -18.46 2.46 -4.09
C PRO A 36 -17.04 1.99 -4.40
N VAL A 37 -16.02 2.57 -3.74
CA VAL A 37 -14.61 2.17 -3.96
C VAL A 37 -14.39 0.71 -3.54
N ALA A 38 -14.94 0.32 -2.38
CA ALA A 38 -14.86 -1.05 -1.91
C ALA A 38 -15.55 -2.02 -2.88
N LEU A 39 -16.74 -1.69 -3.39
CA LEU A 39 -17.45 -2.52 -4.37
C LEU A 39 -16.69 -2.61 -5.71
N ALA A 40 -16.15 -1.48 -6.19
CA ALA A 40 -15.38 -1.43 -7.44
C ALA A 40 -14.10 -2.28 -7.38
N ALA A 41 -13.51 -2.48 -6.21
CA ALA A 41 -12.40 -3.41 -6.02
C ALA A 41 -12.89 -4.85 -5.76
N GLN A 42 -13.85 -5.02 -4.85
CA GLN A 42 -14.26 -6.33 -4.36
C GLN A 42 -15.01 -7.16 -5.40
N VAL A 43 -15.92 -6.56 -6.17
CA VAL A 43 -16.75 -7.29 -7.15
C VAL A 43 -15.89 -7.88 -8.27
N PRO A 44 -15.00 -7.11 -8.95
CA PRO A 44 -14.14 -7.69 -9.99
C PRO A 44 -13.18 -8.75 -9.44
N LEU A 45 -12.58 -8.53 -8.27
CA LEU A 45 -11.67 -9.50 -7.65
C LEU A 45 -12.39 -10.79 -7.26
N ALA A 46 -13.59 -10.70 -6.68
CA ALA A 46 -14.38 -11.87 -6.30
C ALA A 46 -14.80 -12.69 -7.52
N TRP A 47 -15.20 -12.02 -8.60
CA TRP A 47 -15.55 -12.67 -9.86
C TRP A 47 -14.33 -13.33 -10.52
N ALA A 48 -13.24 -12.58 -10.71
CA ALA A 48 -12.05 -13.07 -11.43
C ALA A 48 -11.30 -14.19 -10.67
N THR A 49 -11.36 -14.19 -9.33
CA THR A 49 -10.80 -15.27 -8.51
C THR A 49 -11.80 -16.40 -8.26
N GLY A 50 -13.04 -16.29 -8.72
CA GLY A 50 -14.09 -17.31 -8.58
C GLY A 50 -13.78 -18.62 -9.30
N ASP A 51 -14.43 -19.71 -8.84
CA ASP A 51 -14.39 -21.02 -9.50
C ASP A 51 -15.55 -21.21 -10.49
N SER A 52 -16.44 -20.22 -10.58
CA SER A 52 -17.63 -20.23 -11.42
C SER A 52 -17.73 -18.92 -12.17
N TRP A 53 -18.44 -18.93 -13.30
CA TRP A 53 -18.68 -17.72 -14.08
C TRP A 53 -19.64 -16.75 -13.37
N LEU A 54 -20.48 -17.27 -12.46
CA LEU A 54 -21.38 -16.48 -11.62
C LEU A 54 -20.62 -15.84 -10.45
N LEU A 55 -21.00 -14.62 -10.11
CA LEU A 55 -20.50 -13.91 -8.93
C LEU A 55 -21.02 -14.59 -7.66
N ASP A 56 -20.11 -14.96 -6.77
CA ASP A 56 -20.44 -15.45 -5.43
C ASP A 56 -21.09 -14.31 -4.61
N PRO A 57 -22.33 -14.45 -4.10
CA PRO A 57 -23.00 -13.40 -3.32
C PRO A 57 -22.23 -12.97 -2.07
N ARG A 58 -21.30 -13.81 -1.57
CA ARG A 58 -20.43 -13.49 -0.44
C ARG A 58 -19.25 -12.60 -0.82
N LEU A 59 -19.05 -12.32 -2.11
CA LEU A 59 -17.96 -11.51 -2.66
C LEU A 59 -16.57 -11.97 -2.18
N LEU A 60 -16.36 -13.28 -2.08
CA LEU A 60 -15.10 -13.85 -1.58
C LEU A 60 -13.97 -13.72 -2.62
N VAL A 61 -12.81 -13.25 -2.18
CA VAL A 61 -11.56 -13.32 -2.95
C VAL A 61 -10.84 -14.62 -2.60
N ARG A 62 -10.69 -15.50 -3.59
CA ARG A 62 -10.06 -16.82 -3.38
C ARG A 62 -8.56 -16.71 -3.58
N VAL A 63 -7.80 -16.77 -2.49
CA VAL A 63 -6.33 -16.65 -2.49
C VAL A 63 -5.67 -17.67 -3.42
N ARG A 64 -6.20 -18.91 -3.51
CA ARG A 64 -5.70 -19.94 -4.44
C ARG A 64 -5.68 -19.50 -5.91
N ASN A 65 -6.57 -18.58 -6.28
CA ASN A 65 -6.71 -18.04 -7.63
C ASN A 65 -6.16 -16.60 -7.77
N ALA A 66 -5.46 -16.07 -6.75
CA ALA A 66 -4.96 -14.68 -6.75
C ALA A 66 -4.01 -14.38 -7.91
N HIS A 67 -3.29 -15.39 -8.42
CA HIS A 67 -2.42 -15.26 -9.59
C HIS A 67 -3.16 -14.76 -10.84
N ARG A 68 -4.50 -14.96 -10.93
CA ARG A 68 -5.34 -14.50 -12.06
C ARG A 68 -5.56 -12.99 -12.09
N VAL A 69 -5.46 -12.32 -10.95
CA VAL A 69 -5.75 -10.89 -10.79
C VAL A 69 -4.48 -10.04 -10.66
N VAL A 70 -3.32 -10.63 -10.94
CA VAL A 70 -2.06 -9.89 -11.03
C VAL A 70 -1.98 -9.19 -12.38
N HIS A 71 -2.17 -7.87 -12.37
CA HIS A 71 -2.06 -7.06 -13.59
C HIS A 71 -0.61 -6.83 -14.03
N GLY A 72 -0.44 -6.52 -15.31
CA GLY A 72 0.85 -6.32 -15.98
C GLY A 72 1.55 -5.01 -15.59
N SER A 73 0.80 -3.97 -15.27
CA SER A 73 1.30 -2.65 -14.89
C SER A 73 1.44 -2.56 -13.37
N ASN A 74 2.58 -2.94 -12.80
CA ASN A 74 2.78 -2.92 -11.34
C ASN A 74 4.27 -2.79 -10.98
N SER A 75 4.57 -2.79 -9.69
CA SER A 75 5.95 -2.64 -9.17
C SER A 75 6.89 -3.81 -9.43
N LYS A 76 6.38 -4.99 -9.82
CA LYS A 76 7.12 -6.25 -9.97
C LYS A 76 7.86 -6.75 -8.73
N ALA A 77 7.67 -6.13 -7.56
CA ALA A 77 8.26 -6.57 -6.31
C ALA A 77 7.77 -7.96 -5.88
N TRP A 78 6.52 -8.29 -6.20
CA TRP A 78 5.99 -9.64 -6.13
C TRP A 78 5.99 -10.29 -7.52
N ASP A 79 6.33 -11.57 -7.59
CA ASP A 79 6.09 -12.37 -8.80
C ASP A 79 4.61 -12.83 -8.88
N ARG A 80 4.22 -13.45 -10.01
CA ARG A 80 2.85 -13.96 -10.20
C ARG A 80 2.52 -15.15 -9.31
N SER A 81 3.53 -15.82 -8.77
CA SER A 81 3.39 -16.93 -7.84
C SER A 81 3.15 -16.46 -6.40
N GLY A 82 3.26 -15.14 -6.16
CA GLY A 82 3.10 -14.58 -4.83
C GLY A 82 4.36 -14.70 -3.99
N HIS A 83 5.55 -14.52 -4.57
CA HIS A 83 6.79 -14.35 -3.80
C HIS A 83 7.31 -12.93 -3.87
N PHE A 84 7.61 -12.35 -2.69
CA PHE A 84 8.28 -11.06 -2.59
C PHE A 84 9.77 -11.22 -2.92
N THR A 85 10.24 -10.42 -3.87
CA THR A 85 11.66 -10.38 -4.27
C THR A 85 12.29 -9.07 -3.81
N ALA A 86 13.08 -9.13 -2.73
CA ALA A 86 13.76 -7.94 -2.19
C ALA A 86 14.62 -7.23 -3.26
N ALA A 87 15.36 -7.98 -4.08
CA ALA A 87 16.19 -7.40 -5.14
C ALA A 87 15.37 -6.56 -6.15
N ARG A 88 14.16 -6.99 -6.52
CA ARG A 88 13.28 -6.23 -7.43
C ARG A 88 12.73 -4.97 -6.78
N PHE A 89 12.36 -5.07 -5.51
CA PHE A 89 11.93 -3.93 -4.71
C PHE A 89 13.04 -2.86 -4.61
N GLU A 90 14.27 -3.28 -4.28
CA GLU A 90 15.42 -2.38 -4.23
C GLU A 90 15.77 -1.78 -5.60
N ALA A 91 15.72 -2.59 -6.66
CA ALA A 91 15.96 -2.11 -8.02
C ALA A 91 14.94 -1.05 -8.45
N LEU A 92 13.65 -1.22 -8.09
CA LEU A 92 12.61 -0.23 -8.35
C LEU A 92 12.93 1.09 -7.66
N LEU A 93 13.25 1.05 -6.37
CA LEU A 93 13.60 2.25 -5.61
C LEU A 93 14.86 2.91 -6.16
N SER A 94 15.93 2.15 -6.40
CA SER A 94 17.17 2.67 -6.96
C SER A 94 16.96 3.33 -8.33
N LYS A 95 16.00 2.87 -9.12
CA LYS A 95 15.68 3.44 -10.44
C LYS A 95 14.96 4.79 -10.36
N TYR A 96 14.09 4.98 -9.36
CA TYR A 96 13.20 6.14 -9.30
C TYR A 96 13.49 7.12 -8.16
N ASP A 97 14.25 6.72 -7.13
CA ASP A 97 14.71 7.60 -6.06
C ASP A 97 15.90 8.46 -6.53
N ARG A 98 15.59 9.57 -7.21
CA ARG A 98 16.63 10.51 -7.65
C ARG A 98 17.23 11.23 -6.46
N GLY A 99 18.56 11.28 -6.44
CA GLY A 99 19.31 11.94 -5.36
C GLY A 99 19.42 11.12 -4.07
N GLY A 100 18.98 9.84 -4.06
CA GLY A 100 19.28 8.92 -2.95
C GLY A 100 18.71 9.33 -1.60
N LYS A 101 17.52 9.93 -1.57
CA LYS A 101 16.86 10.43 -0.35
C LYS A 101 16.15 9.33 0.44
N GLY A 102 16.16 8.09 -0.04
CA GLY A 102 15.54 6.94 0.62
C GLY A 102 14.02 6.87 0.40
N GLY A 103 13.50 7.35 -0.73
CA GLY A 103 12.08 7.34 -1.03
C GLY A 103 11.68 8.10 -2.31
N LEU A 104 10.37 8.13 -2.58
CA LEU A 104 9.83 8.69 -3.81
C LEU A 104 8.99 9.94 -3.53
N THR A 105 9.28 11.03 -4.22
CA THR A 105 8.38 12.19 -4.34
C THR A 105 7.19 11.86 -5.24
N LEU A 106 6.14 12.69 -5.24
CA LEU A 106 5.00 12.49 -6.15
C LEU A 106 5.44 12.43 -7.62
N GLY A 107 6.35 13.31 -8.03
CA GLY A 107 6.87 13.32 -9.40
C GLY A 107 7.62 12.03 -9.76
N GLU A 108 8.31 11.42 -8.80
CA GLU A 108 8.99 10.12 -9.01
C GLU A 108 8.01 8.96 -9.00
N VAL A 109 6.96 8.99 -8.17
CA VAL A 109 5.86 8.03 -8.23
C VAL A 109 5.17 8.07 -9.60
N LEU A 110 4.89 9.26 -10.15
CA LEU A 110 4.29 9.41 -11.48
C LEU A 110 5.21 8.88 -12.60
N GLN A 111 6.52 9.12 -12.49
CA GLN A 111 7.50 8.58 -13.44
C GLN A 111 7.63 7.06 -13.32
N MET A 112 7.55 6.53 -12.10
CA MET A 112 7.51 5.10 -11.86
C MET A 112 6.26 4.47 -12.47
N LEU A 113 5.09 5.04 -12.26
CA LEU A 113 3.83 4.55 -12.84
C LEU A 113 3.90 4.49 -14.36
N ARG A 114 4.37 5.56 -15.01
CA ARG A 114 4.57 5.59 -16.47
C ARG A 114 5.58 4.55 -16.94
N GLY A 115 6.69 4.40 -16.22
CA GLY A 115 7.75 3.46 -16.59
C GLY A 115 7.44 1.99 -16.29
N GLN A 116 6.45 1.70 -15.44
CA GLN A 116 5.95 0.36 -15.15
C GLN A 116 4.65 0.03 -15.90
N ALA A 117 4.07 0.99 -16.62
CA ALA A 117 2.85 0.79 -17.39
C ALA A 117 3.11 -0.17 -18.57
N ASN A 118 2.24 -1.14 -18.73
CA ASN A 118 2.16 -1.98 -19.91
C ASN A 118 0.99 -1.49 -20.78
N LEU A 119 1.28 -1.09 -22.02
CA LEU A 119 0.31 -0.51 -22.95
C LEU A 119 -0.94 -1.39 -23.15
N GLY A 120 -0.78 -2.71 -23.15
CA GLY A 120 -1.88 -3.66 -23.30
C GLY A 120 -2.72 -3.89 -22.04
N ASP A 121 -2.37 -3.25 -20.92
CA ASP A 121 -2.97 -3.49 -19.61
C ASP A 121 -3.61 -2.20 -19.04
N VAL A 122 -4.67 -1.74 -19.71
CA VAL A 122 -5.39 -0.51 -19.33
C VAL A 122 -5.93 -0.58 -17.90
N VAL A 123 -6.51 -1.73 -17.51
CA VAL A 123 -7.05 -1.93 -16.17
C VAL A 123 -5.93 -1.85 -15.13
N GLY A 124 -4.80 -2.51 -15.37
CA GLY A 124 -3.67 -2.44 -14.46
C GLY A 124 -3.03 -1.06 -14.38
N ILE A 125 -3.02 -0.27 -15.47
CA ILE A 125 -2.54 1.12 -15.43
C ILE A 125 -3.39 1.93 -14.46
N VAL A 126 -4.72 1.82 -14.55
CA VAL A 126 -5.65 2.54 -13.68
C VAL A 126 -5.52 2.07 -12.23
N ALA A 127 -5.53 0.74 -12.00
CA ALA A 127 -5.40 0.16 -10.67
C ALA A 127 -4.09 0.55 -9.99
N SER A 128 -2.95 0.34 -10.66
CA SER A 128 -1.62 0.70 -10.15
C SER A 128 -1.51 2.19 -9.86
N SER A 129 -2.06 3.04 -10.73
CA SER A 129 -2.07 4.49 -10.50
C SER A 129 -2.84 4.85 -9.24
N ALA A 130 -4.05 4.28 -9.06
CA ALA A 130 -4.84 4.51 -7.85
C ALA A 130 -4.10 4.01 -6.59
N GLU A 131 -3.56 2.80 -6.62
CA GLU A 131 -2.83 2.19 -5.50
C GLU A 131 -1.62 3.04 -5.08
N TRP A 132 -0.77 3.44 -6.03
CA TRP A 132 0.44 4.20 -5.72
C TRP A 132 0.18 5.65 -5.35
N LEU A 133 -0.79 6.31 -5.99
CA LEU A 133 -1.17 7.67 -5.62
C LEU A 133 -1.81 7.71 -4.24
N LEU A 134 -2.67 6.73 -3.92
CA LEU A 134 -3.25 6.60 -2.58
C LEU A 134 -2.18 6.26 -1.56
N THR A 135 -1.25 5.36 -1.86
CA THR A 135 -0.11 5.02 -0.99
C THR A 135 0.76 6.24 -0.69
N TRP A 136 1.12 7.00 -1.73
CA TRP A 136 1.85 8.26 -1.56
C TRP A 136 1.03 9.20 -0.68
N ALA A 137 -0.23 9.46 -1.03
CA ALA A 137 -1.12 10.35 -0.30
C ALA A 137 -1.38 9.90 1.14
N LEU A 138 -1.30 8.62 1.49
CA LEU A 138 -1.48 8.14 2.86
C LEU A 138 -0.21 8.29 3.68
N LEU A 139 0.94 7.93 3.09
CA LEU A 139 2.15 7.59 3.84
C LEU A 139 3.31 8.57 3.66
N ARG A 140 3.24 9.52 2.71
CA ARG A 140 4.30 10.53 2.57
C ARG A 140 4.56 11.27 3.88
N ASP A 141 5.83 11.60 4.10
CA ASP A 141 6.24 12.40 5.24
C ASP A 141 6.01 13.91 5.02
N ALA A 142 6.42 14.71 6.01
CA ALA A 142 6.29 16.17 5.99
C ALA A 142 7.04 16.85 4.82
N THR A 143 8.05 16.17 4.26
CA THR A 143 8.83 16.68 3.10
C THR A 143 8.23 16.24 1.76
N GLY A 144 7.10 15.53 1.76
CA GLY A 144 6.46 15.01 0.55
C GLY A 144 7.10 13.75 -0.01
N VAL A 145 7.96 13.08 0.78
CA VAL A 145 8.66 11.86 0.38
C VAL A 145 7.93 10.64 0.92
N LEU A 146 7.57 9.72 0.03
CA LEU A 146 7.11 8.38 0.38
C LEU A 146 8.34 7.50 0.66
N ARG A 147 8.60 7.24 1.95
CA ARG A 147 9.83 6.59 2.40
C ARG A 147 9.85 5.10 2.08
N ARG A 148 11.05 4.56 1.81
CA ARG A 148 11.29 3.14 1.53
C ARG A 148 10.64 2.21 2.55
N GLU A 149 10.74 2.52 3.84
CA GLU A 149 10.18 1.68 4.90
C GLU A 149 8.64 1.65 4.89
N ASP A 150 8.00 2.73 4.44
CA ASP A 150 6.54 2.80 4.33
C ASP A 150 6.05 2.05 3.09
N ILE A 151 6.80 2.13 1.98
CA ILE A 151 6.54 1.31 0.78
C ILE A 151 6.73 -0.17 1.12
N ARG A 152 7.83 -0.53 1.81
CA ARG A 152 8.05 -1.92 2.26
C ARG A 152 6.91 -2.40 3.16
N GLY A 153 6.42 -1.49 4.01
CA GLY A 153 5.30 -1.69 4.91
C GLY A 153 3.97 -1.98 4.21
N MET A 154 3.77 -1.50 2.98
CA MET A 154 2.58 -1.84 2.19
C MET A 154 2.59 -3.30 1.74
N TYR A 155 3.78 -3.88 1.50
CA TYR A 155 3.90 -5.28 1.07
C TYR A 155 3.78 -6.28 2.22
N ASP A 156 4.21 -5.94 3.44
CA ASP A 156 4.10 -6.81 4.62
C ASP A 156 2.93 -6.44 5.56
N GLY A 157 2.16 -5.41 5.21
CA GLY A 157 1.01 -4.93 5.98
C GLY A 157 1.37 -4.06 7.19
N THR A 158 2.65 -3.85 7.52
CA THR A 158 3.05 -3.03 8.67
C THR A 158 2.77 -1.54 8.50
N ALA A 159 2.58 -1.06 7.26
CA ALA A 159 2.28 0.34 6.97
C ALA A 159 0.99 0.82 7.66
N PHE A 160 -0.05 -0.01 7.72
CA PHE A 160 -1.33 0.36 8.32
C PHE A 160 -1.23 0.59 9.83
N TYR A 161 -0.49 -0.27 10.54
CA TYR A 161 -0.28 -0.14 11.98
C TYR A 161 0.61 1.07 12.31
N ARG A 162 1.66 1.31 11.51
CA ARG A 162 2.49 2.52 11.64
C ARG A 162 1.68 3.78 11.37
N LEU A 163 0.81 3.76 10.35
CA LEU A 163 -0.08 4.86 10.04
C LEU A 163 -1.05 5.12 11.19
N ALA A 164 -1.62 4.07 11.80
CA ALA A 164 -2.47 4.18 12.98
C ALA A 164 -1.74 4.80 14.18
N GLU A 165 -0.48 4.46 14.42
CA GLU A 165 0.33 5.08 15.49
C GLU A 165 0.66 6.55 15.22
N ARG A 166 1.10 6.89 14.00
CA ARG A 166 1.30 8.29 13.56
C ARG A 166 0.02 9.10 13.73
N ASN A 167 -1.08 8.42 13.48
CA ASN A 167 -2.41 8.88 13.72
C ASN A 167 -2.90 8.46 15.09
N GLY A 168 -2.14 8.59 16.19
CA GLY A 168 -2.60 8.52 17.59
C GLY A 168 -3.57 7.39 18.02
N TYR A 169 -3.75 6.33 17.22
CA TYR A 169 -4.66 5.22 17.48
C TYR A 169 -3.85 4.05 18.04
N LYS A 170 -3.36 4.21 19.26
CA LYS A 170 -2.43 3.26 19.91
C LYS A 170 -2.96 1.83 20.00
N HIS A 171 -4.28 1.65 20.06
CA HIS A 171 -4.92 0.32 20.07
C HIS A 171 -4.64 -0.46 18.78
N TYR A 172 -4.53 0.23 17.64
CA TYR A 172 -4.21 -0.38 16.34
C TYR A 172 -2.71 -0.29 16.00
N GLY A 173 -1.85 -0.13 17.00
CA GLY A 173 -0.41 -0.03 16.78
C GLY A 173 0.29 -1.37 16.55
N MET A 174 1.56 -1.31 16.17
CA MET A 174 2.39 -2.47 15.85
C MET A 174 2.47 -3.47 17.01
N ARG A 175 2.56 -2.97 18.25
CA ARG A 175 2.60 -3.82 19.45
C ARG A 175 1.30 -4.60 19.63
N SER A 176 0.16 -3.95 19.48
CA SER A 176 -1.16 -4.57 19.61
C SER A 176 -1.40 -5.58 18.49
N ALA A 177 -1.02 -5.23 17.25
CA ALA A 177 -1.14 -6.11 16.09
C ALA A 177 -0.32 -7.39 16.24
N ARG A 178 0.95 -7.25 16.68
CA ARG A 178 1.83 -8.39 16.91
C ARG A 178 1.30 -9.30 18.02
N ALA A 179 0.82 -8.74 19.13
CA ALA A 179 0.22 -9.51 20.21
C ALA A 179 -0.99 -10.35 19.72
N ALA A 180 -1.87 -9.74 18.92
CA ALA A 180 -3.02 -10.44 18.33
C ALA A 180 -2.62 -11.52 17.31
N ALA A 181 -1.57 -11.28 16.50
CA ALA A 181 -1.07 -12.25 15.54
C ALA A 181 -0.46 -13.49 16.23
N VAL A 182 0.34 -13.28 17.29
CA VAL A 182 0.92 -14.34 18.11
C VAL A 182 -0.19 -15.17 18.77
N GLN A 183 -1.23 -14.53 19.33
CA GLN A 183 -2.36 -15.23 19.94
C GLN A 183 -3.10 -16.14 18.94
N LYS A 184 -3.12 -15.78 17.65
CA LYS A 184 -3.74 -16.57 16.57
C LYS A 184 -2.78 -17.55 15.89
N GLY A 185 -1.52 -17.62 16.32
CA GLY A 185 -0.49 -18.52 15.76
C GLY A 185 0.03 -18.11 14.38
N TYR A 186 -0.10 -16.84 14.00
CA TYR A 186 0.37 -16.34 12.70
C TYR A 186 1.81 -15.82 12.71
N ALA A 187 2.42 -15.65 13.90
CA ALA A 187 3.71 -14.99 14.10
C ALA A 187 4.54 -15.64 15.21
#